data_AF-A0AA35RTG7-F1
#
_entry.id   AF-A0AA35RTG7-F1
#
_cell.length_a   1.000
_cell.length_b   1.000
_cell.length_c   1.000
_cell.angle_alpha   90.00
_cell.angle_beta   90.00
_cell.angle_gamma   90.00
#
_symmetry.space_group_name_H-M   'P 1'
#
loop_
_entity.id
_entity.type
_entity.pdbx_description
1 polymer ?
#
loop_
_entity_poly.entity_id
_entity_poly.type
_entity_poly.pdbx_seq_one_letter_code
_entity_poly.pdbx_strand_id
1 'polypeptide(L)'
;MECALDVSSASALALPCLDLSKRDMSELPEMEGCEHLRCLYLEGNRLSQLPPSLFSSCPHLQWLDLRNNRLTHLPQFIQRFRDLKTLLLQGNRLTALPTQLGEHIPASVLIWKQTL
;
A
#
# COMPACT_ATOMS: atom_id res chain seq x y z
N MET A 1 -6.80 22.04 -10.57
CA MET A 1 -5.53 22.56 -10.02
C MET A 1 -5.40 21.99 -8.62
N GLU A 2 -4.40 21.13 -8.45
CA GLU A 2 -3.73 20.72 -7.21
C GLU A 2 -4.58 20.44 -5.96
N CYS A 3 -4.98 19.18 -5.78
CA CYS A 3 -5.15 18.63 -4.43
C CYS A 3 -3.77 18.17 -3.94
N ALA A 4 -2.94 19.12 -3.51
CA ALA A 4 -1.77 18.81 -2.70
C ALA A 4 -2.29 18.32 -1.34
N LEU A 5 -2.30 17.01 -1.14
CA LEU A 5 -2.50 16.42 0.17
C LEU A 5 -1.36 16.92 1.05
N ASP A 6 -1.65 17.85 1.94
CA ASP A 6 -0.70 18.39 2.90
C ASP A 6 -0.26 17.26 3.85
N VAL A 7 0.91 16.69 3.56
CA VAL A 7 1.56 15.63 4.34
C VAL A 7 2.39 16.20 5.50
N SER A 8 2.33 17.52 5.74
CA SER A 8 3.29 18.25 6.58
C SER A 8 3.04 18.16 8.10
N SER A 9 1.91 17.63 8.55
CA SER A 9 1.58 17.60 9.99
C SER A 9 2.04 16.31 10.70
N ALA A 10 3.30 15.90 10.49
CA ALA A 10 3.93 14.82 11.24
C ALA A 10 4.62 15.35 12.51
N SER A 11 3.94 15.20 13.65
CA SER A 11 4.46 15.43 15.00
C SER A 11 5.67 14.52 15.32
N ALA A 12 6.67 15.08 16.00
CA ALA A 12 8.06 14.62 16.14
C ALA A 12 8.33 13.26 16.85
N LEU A 13 7.34 12.38 17.01
CA LEU A 13 7.52 11.01 17.51
C LEU A 13 6.67 9.95 16.78
N ALA A 14 5.92 10.33 15.75
CA ALA A 14 5.12 9.39 14.96
C ALA A 14 5.82 9.07 13.63
N LEU A 15 5.82 7.79 13.24
CA LEU A 15 6.19 7.43 11.87
C LEU A 15 5.28 8.20 10.89
N PRO A 16 5.79 8.72 9.75
CA PRO A 16 4.96 9.41 8.78
C PRO A 16 3.91 8.46 8.20
N CYS A 17 2.65 8.65 8.58
CA CYS A 17 1.52 7.82 8.21
C CYS A 17 0.54 8.64 7.37
N LEU A 18 0.06 8.09 6.26
CA LEU A 18 -0.98 8.68 5.44
C LEU A 18 -2.17 7.73 5.40
N ASP A 19 -3.34 8.25 5.76
CA ASP A 19 -4.60 7.51 5.74
C ASP A 19 -5.53 8.05 4.65
N LEU A 20 -5.77 7.23 3.63
CA LEU A 20 -6.69 7.46 2.54
C LEU A 20 -7.78 6.38 2.50
N SER A 21 -8.07 5.74 3.64
CA SER A 21 -9.07 4.69 3.74
C SER A 21 -10.49 5.21 3.52
N LYS A 22 -11.36 4.38 2.94
CA LYS A 22 -12.81 4.61 2.78
C LYS A 22 -13.12 5.90 2.01
N ARG A 23 -12.38 6.17 0.93
CA ARG A 23 -12.54 7.34 0.06
C ARG A 23 -13.16 6.99 -1.29
N ASP A 24 -13.68 5.77 -1.45
CA ASP A 24 -14.25 5.27 -2.71
C ASP A 24 -13.32 5.39 -3.93
N MET A 25 -12.00 5.51 -3.70
CA MET A 25 -11.01 5.69 -4.76
C MET A 25 -10.95 4.45 -5.65
N SER A 26 -11.08 4.66 -6.97
CA SER A 26 -10.90 3.59 -7.96
C SER A 26 -9.46 3.50 -8.47
N GLU A 27 -8.70 4.58 -8.31
CA GLU A 27 -7.28 4.71 -8.64
C GLU A 27 -6.58 5.51 -7.54
N LEU A 28 -5.27 5.27 -7.38
CA LEU A 28 -4.43 5.99 -6.45
C LEU A 28 -3.80 7.19 -7.18
N PRO A 29 -3.84 8.42 -6.64
CA PRO A 29 -3.17 9.56 -7.24
C PRO A 29 -1.65 9.39 -7.24
N GLU A 30 -0.96 10.21 -8.03
CA GLU A 30 0.49 10.30 -7.95
C GLU A 30 0.90 10.78 -6.55
N MET A 31 1.83 10.05 -5.93
CA MET A 31 2.28 10.29 -4.56
C MET A 31 3.65 10.99 -4.56
N GLU A 32 3.77 12.11 -5.26
CA GLU A 32 5.02 12.89 -5.26
C GLU A 32 5.39 13.35 -3.84
N GLY A 33 6.69 13.35 -3.51
CA GLY A 33 7.19 13.81 -2.22
C GLY A 33 6.94 12.89 -1.01
N CYS A 34 6.41 11.68 -1.21
CA CYS A 34 6.11 10.73 -0.13
C CYS A 34 7.32 9.88 0.32
N GLU A 35 8.55 10.36 0.11
CA GLU A 35 9.80 9.63 0.39
C GLU A 35 9.97 9.29 1.88
N HIS A 36 9.40 10.11 2.75
CA HIS A 36 9.45 9.90 4.19
C HIS A 36 8.31 9.00 4.71
N LEU A 37 7.34 8.64 3.85
CA LEU A 37 6.19 7.85 4.27
C LEU A 37 6.61 6.46 4.76
N ARG A 38 6.04 6.03 5.88
CA ARG A 38 6.30 4.73 6.51
C ARG A 38 5.05 3.88 6.58
N CYS A 39 3.88 4.49 6.70
CA CYS A 39 2.61 3.77 6.71
C CYS A 39 1.63 4.40 5.72
N LEU A 40 0.97 3.55 4.92
CA LEU A 40 -0.05 3.95 3.99
C LEU A 40 -1.29 3.08 4.20
N TYR A 41 -2.42 3.73 4.52
CA TYR A 41 -3.70 3.08 4.69
C TYR A 41 -4.61 3.41 3.52
N LEU A 42 -5.05 2.37 2.81
CA LEU A 42 -5.92 2.42 1.64
C LEU A 42 -7.14 1.50 1.79
N GLU A 43 -7.45 1.12 3.02
CA GLU A 43 -8.50 0.16 3.35
C GLU A 43 -9.88 0.65 2.89
N GLY A 44 -10.71 -0.25 2.37
CA GLY A 44 -12.11 0.07 2.04
C GLY A 44 -12.26 1.03 0.85
N ASN A 45 -11.34 1.00 -0.11
CA ASN A 45 -11.47 1.71 -1.38
C ASN A 45 -11.94 0.75 -2.50
N ARG A 46 -11.90 1.20 -3.75
CA ARG A 46 -12.33 0.44 -4.93
C ARG A 46 -11.15 0.16 -5.87
N LEU A 47 -9.92 0.18 -5.36
CA LEU A 47 -8.70 0.02 -6.15
C LEU A 47 -8.68 -1.35 -6.83
N SER A 48 -8.58 -1.37 -8.15
CA SER A 48 -8.44 -2.61 -8.95
C SER A 48 -6.99 -2.97 -9.25
N GLN A 49 -6.10 -1.98 -9.17
CA GLN A 49 -4.67 -2.08 -9.40
C GLN A 49 -3.90 -1.04 -8.57
N LEU A 50 -2.61 -1.25 -8.39
CA LEU A 50 -1.69 -0.26 -7.83
C LEU A 50 -0.80 0.32 -8.93
N PRO A 51 -0.58 1.65 -8.95
CA PRO A 51 0.28 2.24 -9.96
C PRO A 51 1.75 1.88 -9.71
N PRO A 52 2.55 1.63 -10.77
CA PRO A 52 3.98 1.45 -10.63
C PRO A 52 4.67 2.63 -9.92
N SER A 53 4.21 3.87 -10.14
CA SER A 53 4.82 5.04 -9.48
C SER A 53 4.84 4.94 -7.94
N LEU A 54 3.92 4.19 -7.31
CA LEU A 54 3.86 4.03 -5.85
C LEU A 54 5.18 3.54 -5.24
N PHE A 55 5.91 2.64 -5.90
CA PHE A 55 7.19 2.13 -5.38
C PHE A 55 8.34 3.14 -5.48
N SER A 56 8.28 4.07 -6.44
CA SER A 56 9.26 5.13 -6.56
C SER A 56 8.96 6.28 -5.61
N SER A 57 7.66 6.55 -5.40
CA SER A 57 7.14 7.61 -4.53
C SER A 57 7.30 7.33 -3.04
N CYS A 58 7.10 6.07 -2.62
CA CYS A 58 7.12 5.67 -1.21
C CYS A 58 8.15 4.55 -0.93
N PRO A 59 9.43 4.72 -1.27
CA PRO A 59 10.42 3.62 -1.28
C PRO A 59 10.66 3.00 0.10
N HIS A 60 10.36 3.73 1.18
CA HIS A 60 10.62 3.35 2.57
C HIS A 60 9.38 2.88 3.34
N LEU A 61 8.31 2.51 2.62
CA LEU A 61 7.08 2.06 3.24
C LEU A 61 7.30 0.78 4.07
N GLN A 62 6.86 0.79 5.32
CA GLN A 62 6.93 -0.33 6.26
C GLN A 62 5.57 -1.00 6.49
N TRP A 63 4.49 -0.25 6.32
CA TRP A 63 3.13 -0.72 6.47
C TRP A 63 2.26 -0.30 5.29
N LEU A 64 1.63 -1.28 4.63
CA LEU A 64 0.69 -1.05 3.56
C LEU A 64 -0.61 -1.82 3.83
N ASP A 65 -1.69 -1.07 4.04
CA ASP A 65 -3.02 -1.63 4.23
C ASP A 65 -3.88 -1.45 2.98
N LEU A 66 -4.17 -2.54 2.29
CA LEU A 66 -4.98 -2.57 1.07
C LEU A 66 -6.26 -3.39 1.26
N ARG A 67 -6.65 -3.66 2.50
CA ARG A 67 -7.83 -4.50 2.78
C ARG A 67 -9.09 -3.93 2.14
N ASN A 68 -10.05 -4.80 1.85
CA ASN A 68 -11.36 -4.41 1.34
C ASN A 68 -11.30 -3.54 0.06
N ASN A 69 -10.42 -3.90 -0.87
CA ASN A 69 -10.32 -3.30 -2.20
C ASN A 69 -10.79 -4.30 -3.29
N ARG A 70 -10.48 -4.04 -4.55
CA ARG A 70 -10.85 -4.89 -5.70
C ARG A 70 -9.62 -5.39 -6.46
N LEU A 71 -8.46 -5.45 -5.81
CA LEU A 71 -7.20 -5.85 -6.43
C LEU A 71 -7.33 -7.28 -6.94
N THR A 72 -7.01 -7.48 -8.22
CA THR A 72 -7.00 -8.80 -8.86
C THR A 72 -5.60 -9.41 -8.87
N HIS A 73 -4.59 -8.55 -8.93
CA HIS A 73 -3.18 -8.90 -8.93
C HIS A 73 -2.38 -7.82 -8.19
N LEU A 74 -1.19 -8.16 -7.73
CA LEU A 74 -0.19 -7.17 -7.29
C LEU A 74 0.82 -6.93 -8.43
N PRO A 75 1.29 -5.69 -8.63
CA PRO A 75 2.30 -5.41 -9.63
C PRO A 75 3.60 -6.14 -9.28
N GLN A 76 4.35 -6.62 -10.28
CA GLN A 76 5.63 -7.33 -10.08
C GLN A 76 6.65 -6.49 -9.28
N PHE A 77 6.56 -5.17 -9.37
CA PHE A 77 7.43 -4.24 -8.68
C PHE A 77 7.17 -4.12 -7.16
N ILE A 78 6.14 -4.77 -6.61
CA ILE A 78 5.87 -4.82 -5.17
C ILE A 78 7.08 -5.34 -4.37
N GLN A 79 7.91 -6.19 -4.99
CA GLN A 79 9.18 -6.69 -4.42
C GLN A 79 10.21 -5.58 -4.14
N ARG A 80 10.03 -4.38 -4.70
CA ARG A 80 10.95 -3.24 -4.51
C ARG A 80 10.77 -2.55 -3.17
N PHE A 81 9.67 -2.78 -2.45
CA PHE A 81 9.50 -2.28 -1.09
C PHE A 81 10.35 -3.09 -0.10
N ARG A 82 11.65 -2.78 -0.06
CA ARG A 82 12.64 -3.49 0.78
C ARG A 82 12.40 -3.34 2.27
N ASP A 83 11.75 -2.25 2.67
CA ASP A 83 11.47 -1.93 4.06
C ASP A 83 10.07 -2.43 4.50
N LEU A 84 9.28 -3.03 3.60
CA LEU A 84 7.91 -3.42 3.89
C LEU A 84 7.90 -4.57 4.89
N LYS A 85 7.40 -4.26 6.08
CA LYS A 85 7.21 -5.24 7.14
C LYS A 85 5.84 -5.85 7.00
N THR A 86 4.81 -5.02 6.86
CA THR A 86 3.41 -5.47 6.88
C THR A 86 2.67 -5.14 5.59
N LEU A 87 2.02 -6.15 5.04
CA LEU A 87 1.16 -6.02 3.86
C LEU A 87 -0.18 -6.74 4.11
N LEU A 88 -1.26 -5.97 4.19
CA LEU A 88 -2.60 -6.46 4.44
C LEU A 88 -3.42 -6.42 3.14
N LEU A 89 -3.94 -7.57 2.71
CA LEU A 89 -4.57 -7.76 1.40
C LEU A 89 -5.95 -8.43 1.48
N GLN A 90 -6.44 -8.71 2.69
CA GLN A 90 -7.71 -9.41 2.90
C GLN A 90 -8.88 -8.64 2.29
N GLY A 91 -9.89 -9.35 1.79
CA GLY A 91 -11.05 -8.71 1.17
C GLY A 91 -10.78 -8.12 -0.22
N ASN A 92 -9.68 -8.52 -0.87
CA ASN A 92 -9.45 -8.29 -2.31
C ASN A 92 -9.95 -9.48 -3.16
N ARG A 93 -9.61 -9.48 -4.45
CA ARG A 93 -9.94 -10.52 -5.44
C ARG A 93 -8.67 -11.18 -6.00
N LEU A 94 -7.63 -11.26 -5.16
CA LEU A 94 -6.33 -11.83 -5.53
C LEU A 94 -6.46 -13.34 -5.69
N THR A 95 -6.10 -13.85 -6.86
CA THR A 95 -6.04 -15.30 -7.13
C THR A 95 -4.66 -15.89 -6.82
N ALA A 96 -3.63 -15.06 -6.93
CA ALA A 96 -2.26 -15.43 -6.64
C ALA A 96 -1.48 -14.21 -6.13
N LEU A 97 -0.37 -14.49 -5.46
CA LEU A 97 0.65 -13.50 -5.13
C LEU A 97 1.89 -13.72 -6.00
N PRO A 98 2.62 -12.66 -6.37
CA PRO A 98 3.88 -12.81 -7.07
C PRO A 98 4.86 -13.60 -6.20
N THR A 99 5.52 -14.62 -6.77
CA THR A 99 6.40 -15.56 -6.06
C THR A 99 7.49 -14.85 -5.26
N GLN A 100 8.01 -13.75 -5.80
CA GLN A 100 9.09 -12.94 -5.21
C GLN A 100 8.66 -12.18 -3.95
N LEU A 101 7.35 -12.01 -3.71
CA LEU A 101 6.84 -11.34 -2.52
C LEU A 101 7.10 -12.17 -1.25
N GLY A 102 7.08 -13.50 -1.36
CA GLY A 102 7.40 -14.41 -0.26
C GLY A 102 8.89 -14.48 0.08
N GLU A 103 9.78 -13.97 -0.78
CA GLU A 103 11.23 -13.93 -0.53
C GLU A 103 11.61 -12.75 0.38
N HIS A 104 10.91 -11.62 0.23
CA HIS A 104 11.24 -10.36 0.92
C HIS A 104 10.30 -10.03 2.09
N ILE A 105 9.06 -10.49 2.04
CA ILE A 105 8.08 -10.27 3.10
C ILE A 105 7.79 -11.62 3.76
N PRO A 106 8.18 -11.81 5.03
CA PRO A 106 7.90 -13.06 5.70
C PRO A 106 6.40 -13.32 5.75
N ALA A 107 6.01 -14.58 5.49
CA ALA A 107 4.60 -14.98 5.44
C ALA A 107 3.82 -14.69 6.72
N SER A 108 4.49 -14.51 7.86
CA SER A 108 3.90 -14.10 9.14
C SER A 108 3.34 -12.68 9.13
N VAL A 109 3.79 -11.82 8.20
CA VAL A 109 3.43 -10.40 8.14
C VAL A 109 2.67 -10.04 6.85
N LEU A 110 2.54 -11.03 5.98
CA LEU A 110 1.69 -11.02 4.80
C LEU A 110 0.35 -11.66 5.12
N ILE A 111 -0.69 -10.85 5.26
CA ILE A 111 -2.02 -11.36 5.56
C ILE A 111 -2.91 -11.17 4.34
N TRP A 112 -3.07 -12.24 3.55
CA TRP A 112 -3.78 -12.17 2.26
C TRP A 112 -4.86 -13.24 2.08
N LYS A 113 -4.84 -14.32 2.88
CA LYS A 113 -5.79 -15.42 2.71
C LYS A 113 -7.20 -14.95 3.03
N GLN A 114 -8.10 -15.17 2.08
CA GLN A 114 -9.53 -15.02 2.27
C GLN A 114 -9.98 -16.12 3.24
N THR A 115 -10.43 -15.76 4.44
CA THR A 115 -11.23 -16.68 5.25
C THR A 115 -12.56 -16.83 4.51
N LEU A 116 -12.85 -18.05 4.05
CA LEU A 116 -14.16 -18.42 3.49
C LEU A 116 -15.27 -18.20 4.52
#